data_AF-A0A4E0R3R4-F1
#
_entry.id   AF-A0A4E0R3R4-F1
#
_cell.length_a   1.000
_cell.length_b   1.000
_cell.length_c   1.000
_cell.angle_alpha   90.00
_cell.angle_beta   90.00
_cell.angle_gamma   90.00
#
_symmetry.space_group_name_H-M   'P 1'
#
loop_
_entity.id
_entity.type
_entity.pdbx_description
1 polymer ?
#
loop_
_entity_poly.entity_id
_entity_poly.type
_entity_poly.pdbx_seq_one_letter_code
_entity_poly.pdbx_strand_id
1 'polypeptide(L)'
;MAKYTLYWFNILMRSVSSPADVLTVAGTEDPNIVHLISNFQRASGALYIAIFFDTTCQEYPFLGHGYVLRGTVGEGPKGVESIPPIFTVPLGLSIPAADVYAIVMQISGVLTLGEPTEYDKLVYLFDEKLKHTYFIQKLESRTFLSLVYEGCKSRRDKQIMSFVSSIASLIRLQTLISQLRSR
;
A
#
# COMPACT_ATOMS: atom_id res chain seq x y z
N MET A 1 -4.95 5.43 15.24
CA MET A 1 -6.07 5.72 14.32
C MET A 1 -5.57 5.93 12.89
N ALA A 2 -4.50 6.70 12.67
CA ALA A 2 -3.91 6.93 11.34
C ALA A 2 -3.82 5.72 10.38
N LYS A 3 -3.35 4.57 10.89
CA LYS A 3 -3.26 3.34 10.10
C LYS A 3 -4.63 2.78 9.65
N TYR A 4 -5.64 2.87 10.51
CA TYR A 4 -7.00 2.45 10.18
C TYR A 4 -7.58 3.34 9.07
N THR A 5 -7.47 4.66 9.23
CA THR A 5 -7.92 5.62 8.22
C THR A 5 -7.24 5.38 6.87
N LEU A 6 -5.94 5.09 6.86
CA LEU A 6 -5.19 4.76 5.65
C LEU A 6 -5.67 3.47 4.98
N TYR A 7 -5.80 2.38 5.73
CA TYR A 7 -6.11 1.05 5.15
C TYR A 7 -7.55 0.91 4.69
N TRP A 8 -8.47 1.59 5.37
CA TRP A 8 -9.88 1.61 4.98
C TRP A 8 -10.25 2.86 4.18
N PHE A 9 -9.28 3.69 3.76
CA PHE A 9 -9.53 4.98 3.14
C PHE A 9 -10.50 4.90 1.96
N ASN A 10 -10.27 3.97 1.02
CA ASN A 10 -11.14 3.79 -0.15
C ASN A 10 -12.57 3.36 0.22
N ILE A 11 -12.74 2.60 1.30
CA ILE A 11 -14.05 2.18 1.82
C ILE A 11 -14.73 3.37 2.49
N LEU A 12 -14.01 4.05 3.40
CA LEU A 12 -14.51 5.22 4.12
C LEU A 12 -15.00 6.30 3.14
N MET A 13 -14.22 6.61 2.11
CA MET A 13 -14.58 7.59 1.07
C MET A 13 -15.86 7.23 0.30
N ARG A 14 -16.21 5.94 0.19
CA ARG A 14 -17.43 5.47 -0.47
C ARG A 14 -18.62 5.34 0.47
N SER A 15 -18.37 5.13 1.76
CA SER A 15 -19.39 4.86 2.77
C SER A 15 -19.94 6.12 3.42
N VAL A 16 -19.22 7.24 3.36
CA VAL A 16 -19.69 8.53 3.92
C VAL A 16 -20.53 9.32 2.92
N SER A 17 -21.47 10.11 3.42
CA SER A 17 -22.27 11.04 2.60
C SER A 17 -21.44 12.21 2.06
N SER A 18 -20.40 12.63 2.79
CA SER A 18 -19.49 13.73 2.43
C SER A 18 -18.04 13.22 2.45
N PRO A 19 -17.40 13.02 1.29
CA PRO A 19 -15.99 12.62 1.23
C PRO A 19 -15.02 13.62 1.88
N ALA A 20 -15.43 14.88 2.02
CA ALA A 20 -14.65 15.91 2.70
C ALA A 20 -14.48 15.62 4.21
N ASP A 21 -15.42 14.89 4.81
CA ASP A 21 -15.37 14.56 6.24
C ASP A 21 -14.24 13.57 6.51
N VAL A 22 -14.03 12.60 5.61
CA VAL A 22 -12.94 11.61 5.72
C VAL A 22 -11.58 12.30 5.61
N LEU A 23 -11.45 13.28 4.69
CA LEU A 23 -10.25 14.10 4.57
C LEU A 23 -10.02 14.97 5.81
N THR A 24 -11.09 15.49 6.40
CA THR A 24 -11.02 16.29 7.64
C THR A 24 -10.55 15.42 8.81
N VAL A 25 -11.14 14.23 8.99
CA VAL A 25 -10.73 13.28 10.02
C VAL A 25 -9.27 12.87 9.83
N ALA A 26 -8.87 12.47 8.62
CA ALA A 26 -7.47 12.17 8.30
C ALA A 26 -6.55 13.37 8.61
N GLY A 27 -7.06 14.59 8.37
CA GLY A 27 -6.45 15.88 8.72
C GLY A 27 -6.07 16.03 10.20
N THR A 28 -6.90 15.49 11.10
CA THR A 28 -6.73 15.60 12.55
C THR A 28 -5.81 14.53 13.14
N GLU A 29 -5.40 13.54 12.36
CA GLU A 29 -4.56 12.44 12.85
C GLU A 29 -3.10 12.83 12.99
N ASP A 30 -2.46 12.35 14.05
CA ASP A 30 -1.01 12.48 14.27
C ASP A 30 -0.37 11.09 14.34
N PRO A 31 0.47 10.69 13.36
CA PRO A 31 0.82 11.42 12.14
C PRO A 31 -0.26 11.34 11.06
N ASN A 32 -0.39 12.39 10.24
CA ASN A 32 -1.29 12.40 9.08
C ASN A 32 -0.63 11.67 7.87
N ILE A 33 -0.76 10.35 7.84
CA ILE A 33 -0.10 9.50 6.84
C ILE A 33 -0.65 9.77 5.43
N VAL A 34 -1.96 10.00 5.29
CA VAL A 34 -2.59 10.29 3.98
C VAL A 34 -1.97 11.54 3.36
N HIS A 35 -1.82 12.61 4.16
CA HIS A 35 -1.21 13.85 3.70
C HIS A 35 0.28 13.69 3.39
N LEU A 36 1.02 12.95 4.22
CA LEU A 36 2.44 12.66 3.97
C LEU A 36 2.65 11.96 2.62
N ILE A 37 1.88 10.91 2.32
CA ILE A 37 1.99 10.17 1.06
C ILE A 37 1.56 11.05 -0.12
N SER A 38 0.45 11.80 0.02
CA SER A 38 -0.05 12.70 -1.03
C SER A 38 0.93 13.84 -1.34
N ASN A 39 1.57 14.42 -0.33
CA ASN A 39 2.58 15.46 -0.52
C ASN A 39 3.82 14.90 -1.19
N PHE A 40 4.27 13.72 -0.76
CA PHE A 40 5.42 13.09 -1.36
C PHE A 40 5.18 12.76 -2.83
N GLN A 41 4.02 12.20 -3.19
CA GLN A 41 3.64 11.93 -4.58
C GLN A 41 3.76 13.18 -5.45
N ARG A 42 3.22 14.31 -4.98
CA ARG A 42 3.31 15.61 -5.68
C ARG A 42 4.74 16.14 -5.77
N ALA A 43 5.51 16.04 -4.70
CA ALA A 43 6.86 16.57 -4.62
C ALA A 43 7.90 15.73 -5.38
N SER A 44 7.74 14.41 -5.42
CA SER A 44 8.67 13.49 -6.09
C SER A 44 8.39 13.31 -7.59
N GLY A 45 7.20 13.72 -8.05
CA GLY A 45 6.73 13.47 -9.41
C GLY A 45 6.44 11.99 -9.66
N ALA A 46 6.03 11.24 -8.64
CA ALA A 46 5.52 9.89 -8.83
C ALA A 46 4.21 9.95 -9.63
N LEU A 47 4.03 9.05 -10.60
CA LEU A 47 2.76 8.91 -11.32
C LEU A 47 1.65 8.57 -10.34
N TYR A 48 1.91 7.60 -9.47
CA TYR A 48 1.06 7.28 -8.34
C TYR A 48 1.84 6.48 -7.29
N ILE A 49 1.31 6.53 -6.06
CA ILE A 49 1.78 5.74 -4.93
C ILE A 49 0.58 4.98 -4.39
N ALA A 50 0.75 3.68 -4.16
CA ALA A 50 -0.33 2.81 -3.75
C ALA A 50 0.08 1.85 -2.66
N ILE A 51 -0.90 1.45 -1.85
CA ILE A 51 -0.77 0.39 -0.86
C ILE A 51 -1.62 -0.78 -1.33
N PHE A 52 -0.99 -1.94 -1.40
CA PHE A 52 -1.59 -3.20 -1.79
C PHE A 52 -1.81 -4.08 -0.57
N PHE A 53 -2.89 -4.86 -0.58
CA PHE A 53 -3.24 -5.79 0.48
C PHE A 53 -3.36 -7.20 -0.09
N ASP A 54 -2.67 -8.17 0.49
CA ASP A 54 -2.82 -9.57 0.11
C ASP A 54 -4.04 -10.20 0.81
N THR A 55 -5.03 -10.56 -0.01
CA THR A 55 -6.28 -11.18 0.43
C THR A 55 -6.23 -12.71 0.48
N THR A 56 -5.18 -13.33 -0.09
CA THR A 56 -5.04 -14.80 -0.14
C THR A 56 -4.72 -15.41 1.22
N CYS A 57 -4.11 -14.63 2.12
CA CYS A 57 -3.71 -15.05 3.45
C CYS A 57 -4.83 -14.93 4.48
N GLN A 58 -6.06 -15.29 4.12
CA GLN A 58 -7.16 -15.44 5.06
C GLN A 58 -7.22 -16.90 5.54
N GLU A 59 -7.16 -17.10 6.86
CA GLU A 59 -7.40 -18.41 7.48
C GLU A 59 -8.86 -18.86 7.32
N TYR A 60 -9.76 -17.94 6.95
CA TYR A 60 -11.19 -18.16 6.78
C TYR A 60 -11.61 -18.01 5.32
N PRO A 61 -12.67 -18.71 4.88
CA PRO A 61 -13.18 -18.59 3.51
C PRO A 61 -13.55 -17.14 3.19
N PHE A 62 -13.15 -16.66 2.01
CA PHE A 62 -13.62 -15.38 1.51
C PHE A 62 -15.14 -15.44 1.35
N LEU A 63 -15.85 -14.61 2.11
CA LEU A 63 -17.31 -14.62 2.08
C LEU A 63 -17.85 -13.70 0.98
N GLY A 64 -17.11 -12.68 0.55
CA GLY A 64 -17.58 -11.64 -0.37
C GLY A 64 -17.54 -10.25 0.25
N HIS A 65 -17.82 -9.23 -0.56
CA HIS A 65 -17.93 -7.85 -0.08
C HIS A 65 -19.32 -7.59 0.52
N GLY A 66 -19.61 -8.10 1.72
CA GLY A 66 -20.88 -7.83 2.40
C GLY A 66 -21.33 -8.95 3.35
N TYR A 67 -22.59 -8.85 3.81
CA TYR A 67 -23.23 -9.94 4.53
C TYR A 67 -23.46 -11.11 3.58
N VAL A 68 -23.02 -12.29 4.01
CA VAL A 68 -23.05 -13.51 3.22
C VAL A 68 -23.72 -14.58 4.07
N LEU A 69 -24.65 -15.30 3.47
CA LEU A 69 -25.44 -16.31 4.17
C LEU A 69 -24.50 -17.38 4.76
N ARG A 70 -24.77 -17.82 6.00
CA ARG A 70 -23.96 -18.87 6.62
C ARG A 70 -23.98 -20.13 5.73
N GLY A 71 -22.80 -20.63 5.37
CA GLY A 71 -22.65 -21.82 4.53
C GLY A 71 -22.42 -21.54 3.04
N THR A 72 -22.56 -20.30 2.57
CA THR A 72 -22.11 -19.93 1.21
C THR A 72 -20.64 -19.54 1.24
N VAL A 73 -19.82 -20.20 0.40
CA VAL A 73 -18.41 -19.85 0.17
C VAL A 73 -18.37 -19.02 -1.12
N GLY A 74 -17.95 -17.76 -1.02
CA GLY A 74 -17.66 -16.96 -2.20
C GLY A 74 -16.39 -17.46 -2.88
N GLU A 75 -16.29 -17.35 -4.21
CA GLU A 75 -14.99 -17.52 -4.85
C GLU A 75 -14.06 -16.39 -4.39
N GLY A 76 -13.00 -16.75 -3.68
CA GLY A 76 -11.95 -15.81 -3.30
C GLY A 76 -11.31 -15.19 -4.54
N PRO A 77 -10.80 -13.95 -4.44
CA PRO A 77 -10.11 -13.31 -5.55
C PRO A 77 -8.89 -14.13 -5.98
N LYS A 78 -8.77 -14.42 -7.28
CA LYS A 78 -7.69 -15.24 -7.87
C LYS A 78 -6.77 -14.38 -8.72
N GLY A 79 -5.49 -14.74 -8.79
CA GLY A 79 -4.51 -14.08 -9.63
C GLY A 79 -4.23 -12.63 -9.20
N VAL A 80 -4.31 -11.68 -10.14
CA VAL A 80 -4.00 -10.26 -9.87
C VAL A 80 -4.97 -9.62 -8.88
N GLU A 81 -6.23 -10.06 -8.88
CA GLU A 81 -7.26 -9.54 -7.96
C GLU A 81 -7.02 -9.95 -6.51
N SER A 82 -6.12 -10.91 -6.27
CA SER A 82 -5.81 -11.41 -4.94
C SER A 82 -4.97 -10.42 -4.11
N ILE A 83 -4.33 -9.46 -4.78
CA ILE A 83 -3.54 -8.40 -4.16
C ILE A 83 -4.06 -7.05 -4.68
N PRO A 84 -5.24 -6.58 -4.23
CA PRO A 84 -5.80 -5.31 -4.70
C PRO A 84 -5.12 -4.09 -4.07
N PRO A 85 -5.12 -2.93 -4.76
CA PRO A 85 -4.77 -1.66 -4.15
C PRO A 85 -5.87 -1.19 -3.20
N ILE A 86 -5.53 -1.00 -1.92
CA ILE A 86 -6.42 -0.52 -0.86
C ILE A 86 -6.34 0.99 -0.62
N PHE A 87 -5.28 1.64 -1.12
CA PHE A 87 -5.09 3.09 -1.10
C PHE A 87 -4.25 3.50 -2.30
N THR A 88 -4.61 4.62 -2.94
CA THR A 88 -3.89 5.17 -4.09
C THR A 88 -3.88 6.69 -4.03
N VAL A 89 -2.72 7.30 -4.29
CA VAL A 89 -2.58 8.73 -4.59
C VAL A 89 -2.00 8.91 -6.00
N PRO A 90 -2.43 9.90 -6.80
CA PRO A 90 -3.51 10.88 -6.53
C PRO A 90 -4.86 10.25 -6.18
N LEU A 91 -5.59 10.88 -5.25
CA LEU A 91 -6.85 10.33 -4.75
C LEU A 91 -7.89 10.23 -5.88
N GLY A 92 -8.59 9.09 -5.94
CA GLY A 92 -9.59 8.81 -6.99
C GLY A 92 -9.00 8.27 -8.29
N LEU A 93 -7.68 8.16 -8.41
CA LEU A 93 -7.04 7.53 -9.57
C LEU A 93 -7.17 6.00 -9.52
N SER A 94 -7.48 5.39 -10.65
CA SER A 94 -7.34 3.95 -10.86
C SER A 94 -5.98 3.65 -11.50
N ILE A 95 -5.26 2.69 -10.92
CA ILE A 95 -3.95 2.26 -11.45
C ILE A 95 -4.18 1.47 -12.75
N PRO A 96 -3.39 1.70 -13.82
CA PRO A 96 -3.47 0.90 -15.03
C PRO A 96 -3.20 -0.59 -14.77
N ALA A 97 -3.96 -1.47 -15.43
CA ALA A 97 -3.87 -2.92 -15.20
C ALA A 97 -2.47 -3.50 -15.46
N ALA A 98 -1.73 -2.94 -16.44
CA ALA A 98 -0.36 -3.36 -16.74
C ALA A 98 0.60 -3.11 -15.56
N ASP A 99 0.45 -1.96 -14.89
CA ASP A 99 1.27 -1.61 -13.75
C ASP A 99 0.90 -2.42 -12.51
N VAL A 100 -0.41 -2.65 -12.29
CA VAL A 100 -0.88 -3.57 -11.23
C VAL A 100 -0.26 -4.95 -11.43
N TYR A 101 -0.28 -5.47 -12.66
CA TYR A 101 0.33 -6.77 -12.97
C TYR A 101 1.83 -6.80 -12.66
N ALA A 102 2.58 -5.78 -13.09
CA ALA A 102 4.01 -5.68 -12.82
C ALA A 102 4.30 -5.65 -11.31
N ILE A 103 3.52 -4.90 -10.53
CA ILE A 103 3.67 -4.81 -9.07
C ILE A 103 3.35 -6.15 -8.41
N VAL A 104 2.19 -6.75 -8.72
CA VAL A 104 1.76 -8.02 -8.13
C VAL A 104 2.74 -9.14 -8.43
N MET A 105 3.30 -9.19 -9.65
CA MET A 105 4.34 -10.16 -10.01
C MET A 105 5.58 -10.04 -9.13
N GLN A 106 6.02 -8.81 -8.80
CA GLN A 106 7.15 -8.60 -7.89
C GLN A 106 6.81 -9.00 -6.45
N ILE A 107 5.59 -8.70 -6.00
CA ILE A 107 5.11 -9.11 -4.67
C ILE A 107 5.15 -10.63 -4.55
N SER A 108 4.49 -11.34 -5.47
CA SER A 108 4.39 -12.81 -5.43
C SER A 108 5.73 -13.53 -5.67
N GLY A 109 6.65 -12.93 -6.44
CA GLY A 109 7.92 -13.57 -6.79
C GLY A 109 9.08 -13.28 -5.84
N VAL A 110 9.13 -12.10 -5.21
CA VAL A 110 10.33 -11.60 -4.51
C VAL A 110 10.08 -11.26 -3.04
N LEU A 111 8.83 -10.98 -2.67
CA LEU A 111 8.39 -10.62 -1.33
C LEU A 111 7.42 -11.71 -0.83
N THR A 112 7.96 -12.91 -0.66
CA THR A 112 7.23 -14.11 -0.26
C THR A 112 6.63 -14.01 1.14
N LEU A 113 5.59 -14.77 1.45
CA LEU A 113 4.90 -14.64 2.74
C LEU A 113 5.78 -15.21 3.88
N GLY A 114 5.83 -14.49 5.01
CA GLY A 114 6.35 -15.03 6.28
C GLY A 114 7.80 -14.72 6.65
N GLU A 115 8.66 -14.24 5.76
CA GLU A 115 10.06 -13.93 6.11
C GLU A 115 10.24 -12.50 6.66
N PRO A 116 10.70 -12.31 7.92
CA PRO A 116 10.88 -10.98 8.51
C PRO A 116 12.00 -10.17 7.84
N THR A 117 12.97 -10.85 7.22
CA THR A 117 14.10 -10.26 6.48
C THR A 117 13.64 -9.43 5.28
N GLU A 118 12.43 -9.65 4.78
CA GLU A 118 11.88 -8.93 3.63
C GLU A 118 11.34 -7.54 3.95
N TYR A 119 11.09 -7.25 5.23
CA TYR A 119 10.59 -5.94 5.64
C TYR A 119 11.56 -4.81 5.27
N ASP A 120 12.86 -5.06 5.25
CA ASP A 120 13.86 -4.04 4.93
C ASP A 120 14.28 -4.07 3.44
N LYS A 121 13.72 -5.01 2.67
CA LYS A 121 14.04 -5.18 1.25
C LYS A 121 13.20 -4.22 0.39
N LEU A 122 13.88 -3.27 -0.26
CA LEU A 122 13.31 -2.44 -1.31
C LEU A 122 13.55 -3.07 -2.68
N VAL A 123 12.47 -3.52 -3.32
CA VAL A 123 12.50 -4.04 -4.69
C VAL A 123 12.48 -2.87 -5.67
N TYR A 124 13.38 -2.91 -6.65
CA TYR A 124 13.49 -1.93 -7.72
C TYR A 124 13.32 -2.66 -9.06
N LEU A 125 12.48 -2.12 -9.93
CA LEU A 125 12.27 -2.63 -11.29
C LEU A 125 12.12 -1.44 -12.25
N PHE A 126 12.77 -1.52 -13.41
CA PHE A 126 12.47 -0.62 -14.54
C PHE A 126 11.90 -1.47 -15.68
N ASP A 127 10.68 -1.17 -16.10
CA ASP A 127 10.05 -1.79 -17.26
C ASP A 127 10.34 -0.95 -18.49
N GLU A 128 11.16 -1.50 -19.40
CA GLU A 128 11.56 -0.79 -20.62
C GLU A 128 10.43 -0.58 -21.64
N LYS A 129 9.39 -1.43 -21.60
CA LYS A 129 8.24 -1.37 -22.51
C LYS A 129 7.27 -0.29 -22.07
N LEU A 130 6.95 -0.27 -20.78
CA LEU A 130 6.08 0.76 -20.18
C LEU A 130 6.82 2.07 -19.90
N LYS A 131 8.16 2.05 -19.94
CA LYS A 131 9.02 3.16 -19.49
C LYS A 131 8.68 3.60 -18.07
N HIS A 132 8.36 2.65 -17.20
CA HIS A 132 7.99 2.90 -15.81
C HIS A 132 9.04 2.33 -14.85
N THR A 133 9.35 3.07 -13.80
CA THR A 133 10.16 2.58 -12.67
C THR A 133 9.27 2.30 -11.46
N TYR A 134 9.47 1.15 -10.83
CA TYR A 134 8.73 0.67 -9.67
C TYR A 134 9.67 0.53 -8.48
N PHE A 135 9.23 1.06 -7.34
CA PHE A 135 9.82 0.79 -6.03
C PHE A 135 8.77 0.12 -5.17
N ILE A 136 9.04 -1.09 -4.68
CA ILE A 136 8.08 -1.90 -3.92
C ILE A 136 8.72 -2.35 -2.61
N GLN A 137 8.06 -2.10 -1.50
CA GLN A 137 8.49 -2.58 -0.18
C GLN A 137 7.32 -3.20 0.58
N LYS A 138 7.58 -4.33 1.23
CA LYS A 138 6.65 -4.96 2.16
C LYS A 138 6.55 -4.13 3.43
N LEU A 139 5.37 -3.59 3.74
CA LEU A 139 5.13 -2.80 4.93
C LEU A 139 4.85 -3.68 6.15
N GLU A 140 3.97 -4.66 5.99
CA GLU A 140 3.63 -5.65 7.02
C GLU A 140 3.38 -7.01 6.36
N SER A 141 2.98 -8.02 7.14
CA SER A 141 2.82 -9.41 6.65
C SER A 141 1.99 -9.50 5.36
N ARG A 142 0.94 -8.69 5.23
CA ARG A 142 0.00 -8.69 4.10
C ARG A 142 -0.14 -7.34 3.39
N THR A 143 0.73 -6.38 3.66
CA THR A 143 0.61 -5.02 3.09
C THR A 143 1.90 -4.60 2.41
N PHE A 144 1.78 -3.99 1.23
CA PHE A 144 2.91 -3.61 0.39
C PHE A 144 2.74 -2.17 -0.09
N LEU A 145 3.82 -1.40 -0.07
CA LEU A 145 3.90 -0.06 -0.63
C LEU A 145 4.51 -0.15 -2.01
N SER A 146 3.91 0.52 -3.00
CA SER A 146 4.47 0.69 -4.33
C SER A 146 4.52 2.17 -4.72
N LEU A 147 5.62 2.58 -5.34
CA LEU A 147 5.76 3.89 -5.98
C LEU A 147 6.06 3.66 -7.46
N VAL A 148 5.33 4.33 -8.34
CA VAL A 148 5.54 4.25 -9.78
C VAL A 148 5.91 5.61 -10.34
N TYR A 149 6.94 5.62 -11.17
CA TYR A 149 7.46 6.81 -11.84
C TYR A 149 7.53 6.60 -13.34
N GLU A 150 7.31 7.67 -14.09
CA GLU A 150 7.62 7.71 -15.51
C GLU A 150 9.13 7.82 -15.73
N GLY A 151 9.63 7.12 -16.74
CA GLY A 151 11.04 7.05 -17.09
C GLY A 151 11.87 6.17 -16.16
N CYS A 152 13.19 6.21 -16.36
CA CYS A 152 14.16 5.49 -15.54
C CYS A 152 14.57 6.35 -14.34
N LYS A 153 14.28 5.90 -13.12
CA LYS A 153 14.72 6.55 -11.88
C LYS A 153 15.95 5.84 -11.31
N SER A 154 16.78 6.58 -10.59
CA SER A 154 17.95 5.98 -9.93
C SER A 154 17.50 5.01 -8.83
N ARG A 155 18.02 3.77 -8.87
CA ARG A 155 17.83 2.79 -7.79
C ARG A 155 18.29 3.30 -6.42
N ARG A 156 19.28 4.20 -6.38
CA ARG A 156 19.87 4.76 -5.15
C ARG A 156 19.36 6.18 -4.85
N ASP A 157 18.15 6.51 -5.30
CA ASP A 157 17.53 7.79 -4.98
C ASP A 157 17.29 7.91 -3.46
N LYS A 158 18.05 8.81 -2.82
CA LYS A 158 18.02 9.00 -1.36
C LYS A 158 16.66 9.50 -0.88
N GLN A 159 15.97 10.33 -1.65
CA GLN A 159 14.68 10.88 -1.28
C GLN A 159 13.62 9.77 -1.26
N ILE A 160 13.61 8.91 -2.28
CA ILE A 160 12.70 7.75 -2.35
C ILE A 160 13.00 6.77 -1.21
N MET A 161 14.27 6.40 -1.02
CA MET A 161 14.66 5.46 0.02
C MET A 161 14.32 5.97 1.43
N SER A 162 14.58 7.25 1.71
CA SER A 162 14.27 7.86 3.01
C SER A 162 12.76 7.90 3.25
N PHE A 163 11.96 8.25 2.24
CA PHE A 163 10.50 8.27 2.35
C PHE A 163 9.93 6.88 2.61
N VAL A 164 10.35 5.90 1.82
CA VAL A 164 9.88 4.50 1.93
C VAL A 164 10.21 3.93 3.31
N SER A 165 11.44 4.15 3.80
CA SER A 165 11.85 3.76 5.16
C SER A 165 11.03 4.48 6.25
N SER A 166 10.75 5.77 6.06
CA SER A 166 9.94 6.55 7.02
C SER A 166 8.51 6.01 7.12
N ILE A 167 7.86 5.76 5.99
CA ILE A 167 6.50 5.20 5.96
C ILE A 167 6.48 3.79 6.56
N ALA A 168 7.46 2.95 6.25
CA ALA A 168 7.57 1.62 6.82
C ALA A 168 7.71 1.67 8.35
N SER A 169 8.56 2.55 8.89
CA SER A 169 8.73 2.76 10.33
C SER A 169 7.43 3.22 11.01
N LEU A 170 6.73 4.18 10.41
CA LEU A 170 5.46 4.69 10.92
C LEU A 170 4.38 3.60 10.97
N ILE A 171 4.24 2.82 9.90
CA ILE A 171 3.20 1.77 9.82
C ILE A 171 3.49 0.62 10.78
N ARG A 172 4.76 0.23 10.92
CA ARG A 172 5.19 -0.84 11.84
C ARG A 172 5.30 -0.41 13.30
N LEU A 173 5.05 0.87 13.60
CA LEU A 173 5.16 1.43 14.95
C LEU A 173 6.53 1.19 15.60
N GLN A 174 7.61 1.15 14.80
CA GLN A 174 8.95 0.80 15.27
C GLN A 174 9.42 1.75 16.40
N THR A 175 9.13 3.04 16.28
CA THR A 175 9.45 4.04 17.30
C THR A 175 8.72 3.78 18.61
N LEU A 176 7.42 3.46 18.57
CA LEU A 176 6.63 3.14 19.76
C LEU A 176 7.17 1.88 20.45
N ILE A 177 7.47 0.82 19.68
CA ILE A 177 8.03 -0.42 20.21
C ILE A 177 9.39 -0.17 20.88
N SER A 178 10.24 0.65 20.26
CA SER A 178 11.54 1.02 20.83
C SER A 178 11.40 1.82 22.14
N GLN A 179 10.43 2.74 22.22
CA GLN A 179 10.12 3.48 23.44
C GLN A 179 9.59 2.58 24.57
N LEU A 180 8.78 1.57 24.23
CA LEU A 180 8.27 0.62 25.22
C LEU A 180 9.38 -0.32 25.74
N ARG A 181 10.37 -0.65 24.91
CA ARG A 181 11.52 -1.49 25.30
C ARG A 181 12.57 -0.77 26.14
N SER A 182 12.56 0.56 26.16
CA SER A 182 13.50 1.39 26.92
C SER A 182 12.98 1.79 28.30
N ARG A 183 11.81 1.27 28.70
CA ARG A 183 11.28 1.33 30.06
C ARG A 183 11.40 -0.04 30.72
#